data_AF-A0AAU6VLX7-F1
#
_entry.id   AF-A0AAU6VLX7-F1
#
_cell.length_a   1.000
_cell.length_b   1.000
_cell.length_c   1.000
_cell.angle_alpha   90.00
_cell.angle_beta   90.00
_cell.angle_gamma   90.00
#
_symmetry.space_group_name_H-M   'P 1'
#
loop_
_entity.id
_entity.type
_entity.pdbx_description
1 polymer ?
#
loop_
_entity_poly.entity_id
_entity_poly.type
_entity_poly.pdbx_seq_one_letter_code
_entity_poly.pdbx_strand_id
1 'polypeptide(L)'
;MGIEGKKIRSTNVYFAHKLLFGIAKKAAMQTNVEPEQAIVALIFSFNCLEAFINETIGSTELFCGGRRTEEEKELYEQMLCLQKSKESTLDKYKKSKRLFTKNHWNRSLSPYKDFEILRNLRNSVIHRPPEVIKGEMIIGEGLYKYTSMYERPEDELMELSNLGIIGTIQANESWLDLIMTPKFSDWCCNVAEGIIDNFLSSLHEGRFKDQMIEQMSLQEDG
;
A
#
# COMPACT_ATOMS: atom_id res chain seq x y z
N MET A 1 -42.27 11.23 -29.01
CA MET A 1 -41.17 10.43 -29.62
C MET A 1 -40.89 9.25 -28.72
N GLY A 2 -41.20 8.04 -29.18
CA GLY A 2 -41.10 6.80 -28.40
C GLY A 2 -39.66 6.38 -28.15
N ILE A 3 -39.45 5.67 -27.03
CA ILE A 3 -38.17 5.15 -26.56
C ILE A 3 -37.79 3.86 -27.33
N GLU A 4 -38.65 3.41 -28.25
CA GLU A 4 -38.43 2.23 -29.10
C GLU A 4 -37.11 2.33 -29.88
N GLY A 5 -36.30 1.27 -29.79
CA GLY A 5 -34.99 1.18 -30.46
C GLY A 5 -33.80 1.74 -29.68
N LYS A 6 -34.00 2.44 -28.56
CA LYS A 6 -32.89 2.89 -27.71
C LYS A 6 -32.29 1.72 -26.92
N LYS A 7 -31.01 1.43 -27.13
CA LYS A 7 -30.25 0.43 -26.36
C LYS A 7 -29.77 1.06 -25.05
N ILE A 8 -30.25 0.56 -23.92
CA ILE A 8 -29.67 0.86 -22.61
C ILE A 8 -28.48 -0.07 -22.42
N ARG A 9 -27.32 0.49 -22.05
CA ARG A 9 -26.11 -0.27 -21.74
C ARG A 9 -25.78 -0.07 -20.27
N SER A 10 -25.44 -1.15 -19.58
CA SER A 10 -24.90 -1.13 -18.23
C SER A 10 -23.48 -1.69 -18.25
N THR A 11 -22.59 -1.11 -17.44
CA THR A 11 -21.23 -1.59 -17.25
C THR A 11 -21.06 -1.97 -15.78
N ASN A 12 -20.59 -3.18 -15.51
CA ASN A 12 -20.23 -3.62 -14.16
C ASN A 12 -18.70 -3.54 -14.03
N VAL A 13 -18.22 -2.91 -12.96
CA VAL A 13 -16.80 -2.78 -12.65
C VAL A 13 -16.55 -3.47 -11.31
N TYR A 14 -15.45 -4.22 -11.23
CA TYR A 14 -15.06 -4.97 -10.03
C TYR A 14 -13.69 -4.47 -9.56
N PHE A 15 -13.59 -4.19 -8.26
CA PHE A 15 -12.38 -3.69 -7.63
C PHE A 15 -11.73 -4.78 -6.78
N ALA A 16 -10.49 -5.12 -7.10
CA ALA A 16 -9.73 -6.12 -6.35
C ALA A 16 -9.13 -5.54 -5.06
N HIS A 17 -8.91 -4.21 -4.96
CA HIS A 17 -8.26 -3.63 -3.79
C HIS A 17 -8.98 -3.97 -2.46
N LYS A 18 -10.32 -3.97 -2.45
CA LYS A 18 -11.11 -4.33 -1.26
C LYS A 18 -10.91 -5.80 -0.85
N LEU A 19 -10.90 -6.71 -1.83
CA LEU A 19 -10.66 -8.14 -1.57
C LEU A 19 -9.25 -8.36 -1.00
N LEU A 20 -8.25 -7.73 -1.61
CA LEU A 20 -6.86 -7.83 -1.14
C LEU A 20 -6.71 -7.28 0.27
N PHE A 21 -7.40 -6.19 0.59
CA PHE A 21 -7.43 -5.65 1.94
C PHE A 21 -8.09 -6.59 2.95
N GLY A 22 -9.22 -7.21 2.58
CA GLY A 22 -9.89 -8.21 3.41
C GLY A 22 -8.98 -9.42 3.72
N ILE A 23 -8.13 -9.83 2.78
CA ILE A 23 -7.11 -10.86 3.03
C ILE A 23 -6.07 -10.35 4.05
N ALA A 24 -5.58 -9.12 3.89
CA ALA A 24 -4.62 -8.53 4.82
C ALA A 24 -5.16 -8.44 6.25
N LYS A 25 -6.40 -7.94 6.44
CA LYS A 25 -7.05 -7.86 7.76
C LYS A 25 -7.24 -9.24 8.40
N LYS A 26 -7.67 -10.24 7.62
CA LYS A 26 -7.80 -11.62 8.11
C LYS A 26 -6.47 -12.19 8.60
N ALA A 27 -5.39 -11.96 7.85
CA ALA A 27 -4.05 -12.37 8.25
C ALA A 27 -3.58 -11.65 9.53
N ALA A 28 -3.80 -10.34 9.64
CA ALA A 28 -3.47 -9.58 10.85
C ALA A 28 -4.18 -10.15 12.10
N MET A 29 -5.48 -10.47 12.00
CA MET A 29 -6.24 -11.10 13.09
C MET A 29 -5.68 -12.46 13.53
N GLN A 30 -5.07 -13.21 12.61
CA GLN A 30 -4.51 -14.54 12.87
C GLN A 30 -3.06 -14.52 13.37
N THR A 31 -2.40 -13.37 13.32
CA THR A 31 -0.96 -13.25 13.63
C THR A 31 -0.60 -13.64 15.08
N ASN A 32 -1.55 -13.52 16.03
CA ASN A 32 -1.34 -13.99 17.40
C ASN A 32 -1.18 -15.52 17.51
N VAL A 33 -1.76 -16.27 16.57
CA VAL A 33 -1.73 -17.75 16.55
C VAL A 33 -0.67 -18.24 15.58
N GLU A 34 -0.54 -17.58 14.43
CA GLU A 34 0.36 -17.91 13.33
C GLU A 34 1.19 -16.65 12.98
N PRO A 35 2.36 -16.42 13.62
CA PRO A 35 3.16 -15.20 13.46
C PRO A 35 3.53 -14.88 12.00
N GLU A 36 3.68 -15.90 11.15
CA GLU A 36 3.94 -15.77 9.72
C GLU A 36 2.82 -15.02 8.96
N GLN A 37 1.61 -14.97 9.51
CA GLN A 37 0.50 -14.20 8.93
C GLN A 37 0.80 -12.69 8.90
N ALA A 38 1.74 -12.20 9.71
CA ALA A 38 2.23 -10.83 9.59
C ALA A 38 2.85 -10.53 8.21
N ILE A 39 3.53 -11.52 7.62
CA ILE A 39 4.11 -11.40 6.27
C ILE A 39 3.00 -11.39 5.22
N VAL A 40 1.95 -12.19 5.41
CA VAL A 40 0.77 -12.18 4.55
C VAL A 40 0.09 -10.80 4.62
N ALA A 41 -0.10 -10.25 5.83
CA ALA A 41 -0.66 -8.92 6.03
C ALA A 41 0.18 -7.83 5.35
N LEU A 42 1.52 -7.88 5.46
CA LEU A 42 2.44 -6.97 4.76
C LEU A 42 2.26 -7.02 3.25
N ILE A 43 2.32 -8.22 2.66
CA ILE A 43 2.24 -8.41 1.20
C ILE A 43 0.88 -7.96 0.68
N PHE A 44 -0.21 -8.37 1.31
CA PHE A 44 -1.56 -8.05 0.83
C PHE A 44 -1.96 -6.59 1.11
N SER A 45 -1.45 -5.96 2.16
CA SER A 45 -1.63 -4.51 2.38
C SER A 45 -0.96 -3.70 1.27
N PHE A 46 0.27 -4.05 0.90
CA PHE A 46 0.95 -3.39 -0.21
C PHE A 46 0.25 -3.67 -1.55
N ASN A 47 -0.11 -4.92 -1.83
CA ASN A 47 -0.80 -5.27 -3.08
C ASN A 47 -2.19 -4.61 -3.17
N CYS A 48 -2.91 -4.43 -2.05
CA CYS A 48 -4.13 -3.64 -1.99
C CYS A 48 -3.89 -2.21 -2.49
N LEU A 49 -2.85 -1.55 -1.98
CA LEU A 49 -2.48 -0.21 -2.44
C LEU A 49 -2.12 -0.18 -3.92
N GLU A 50 -1.37 -1.17 -4.40
CA GLU A 50 -1.06 -1.27 -5.83
C GLU A 50 -2.31 -1.42 -6.69
N ALA A 51 -3.23 -2.28 -6.28
CA ALA A 51 -4.51 -2.47 -6.95
C ALA A 51 -5.33 -1.17 -6.92
N PHE A 52 -5.46 -0.53 -5.76
CA PHE A 52 -6.21 0.73 -5.60
C PHE A 52 -5.69 1.81 -6.55
N ILE A 53 -4.37 1.97 -6.68
CA ILE A 53 -3.75 2.95 -7.57
C ILE A 53 -4.10 2.64 -9.02
N ASN A 54 -3.91 1.39 -9.44
CA ASN A 54 -4.17 0.97 -10.81
C ASN A 54 -5.66 1.05 -11.16
N GLU A 55 -6.51 0.67 -10.22
CA GLU A 55 -7.97 0.72 -10.35
C GLU A 55 -8.45 2.16 -10.38
N THR A 56 -7.93 3.05 -9.53
CA THR A 56 -8.23 4.49 -9.59
C THR A 56 -7.91 5.06 -10.97
N ILE A 57 -6.75 4.72 -11.53
CA ILE A 57 -6.35 5.14 -12.88
C ILE A 57 -7.25 4.50 -13.95
N GLY A 58 -7.68 3.25 -13.77
CA GLY A 58 -8.54 2.51 -14.69
C GLY A 58 -10.04 2.81 -14.57
N SER A 59 -10.47 3.45 -13.48
CA SER A 59 -11.87 3.70 -13.07
C SER A 59 -12.61 4.70 -13.96
N THR A 60 -12.05 5.05 -15.09
CA THR A 60 -12.64 6.02 -16.01
C THR A 60 -14.00 5.57 -16.59
N GLU A 61 -14.23 4.26 -16.64
CA GLU A 61 -15.49 3.62 -17.02
C GLU A 61 -16.62 3.80 -15.98
N LEU A 62 -16.30 4.14 -14.72
CA LEU A 62 -17.29 4.40 -13.67
C LEU A 62 -18.08 5.69 -13.90
N PHE A 63 -17.49 6.61 -14.65
CA PHE A 63 -18.04 7.93 -14.91
C PHE A 63 -18.80 7.97 -16.25
N CYS A 64 -19.19 6.81 -16.79
CA CYS A 64 -19.96 6.66 -18.02
C CYS A 64 -21.44 7.04 -17.77
N GLY A 65 -21.74 8.34 -17.85
CA GLY A 65 -23.12 8.84 -17.79
C GLY A 65 -23.24 10.32 -17.49
N GLY A 66 -23.16 11.16 -18.53
CA GLY A 66 -23.32 12.61 -18.43
C GLY A 66 -22.35 13.38 -19.34
N ARG A 67 -22.53 14.71 -19.44
CA ARG A 67 -21.51 15.59 -20.02
C ARG A 67 -20.43 15.82 -18.97
N ARG A 68 -19.18 15.47 -19.30
CA ARG A 68 -18.01 15.82 -18.49
C ARG A 68 -17.68 17.31 -18.68
N THR A 69 -17.23 17.98 -17.62
CA THR A 69 -16.61 19.30 -17.73
C THR A 69 -15.29 19.21 -18.49
N GLU A 70 -14.73 20.32 -18.99
CA GLU A 70 -13.42 20.25 -19.67
C GLU A 70 -12.28 19.87 -18.74
N GLU A 71 -12.36 20.30 -17.47
CA GLU A 71 -11.41 19.92 -16.42
C GLU A 71 -11.45 18.38 -16.17
N GLU A 72 -12.64 17.79 -16.13
CA GLU A 72 -12.81 16.33 -16.02
C GLU A 72 -12.28 15.58 -17.25
N LYS A 73 -12.40 16.16 -18.46
CA LYS A 73 -11.85 15.56 -19.67
C LYS A 73 -10.33 15.62 -19.70
N GLU A 74 -9.74 16.75 -19.34
CA GLU A 74 -8.28 16.89 -19.28
C GLU A 74 -7.69 15.94 -18.23
N LEU A 75 -8.30 15.86 -17.05
CA LEU A 75 -7.93 14.91 -16.01
C LEU A 75 -7.99 13.46 -16.54
N TYR A 76 -9.07 13.11 -17.25
CA TYR A 76 -9.25 11.80 -17.86
C TYR A 76 -8.16 11.45 -18.89
N GLU A 77 -7.77 12.39 -19.75
CA GLU A 77 -6.70 12.17 -20.72
C GLU A 77 -5.35 11.92 -20.03
N GLN A 78 -5.08 12.65 -18.96
CA GLN A 78 -3.87 12.44 -18.16
C GLN A 78 -3.88 11.07 -17.46
N MET A 79 -5.03 10.61 -16.96
CA MET A 79 -5.21 9.26 -16.39
C MET A 79 -4.91 8.16 -17.40
N LEU A 80 -5.46 8.27 -18.61
CA LEU A 80 -5.21 7.31 -19.68
C LEU A 80 -3.71 7.22 -20.04
N CYS A 81 -3.00 8.35 -19.98
CA CYS A 81 -1.56 8.38 -20.20
C CYS A 81 -0.79 7.68 -19.08
N LEU A 82 -1.19 7.89 -17.81
CA LEU A 82 -0.61 7.18 -16.66
C LEU A 82 -0.90 5.67 -16.70
N GLN A 83 -2.08 5.27 -17.17
CA GLN A 83 -2.44 3.87 -17.30
C GLN A 83 -1.51 3.15 -18.29
N LYS A 84 -1.22 3.80 -19.42
CA LYS A 84 -0.35 3.27 -20.47
C LYS A 84 1.13 3.34 -20.13
N SER A 85 1.52 4.06 -19.06
CA SER A 85 2.92 4.17 -18.65
C SER A 85 3.42 2.87 -18.02
N LYS A 86 4.67 2.50 -18.32
CA LYS A 86 5.37 1.35 -17.71
C LYS A 86 6.05 1.69 -16.39
N GLU A 87 5.55 2.71 -15.69
CA GLU A 87 6.17 3.23 -14.48
C GLU A 87 5.81 2.39 -13.24
N SER A 88 6.63 2.50 -12.19
CA SER A 88 6.38 1.81 -10.94
C SER A 88 5.08 2.28 -10.28
N THR A 89 4.49 1.45 -9.43
CA THR A 89 3.25 1.79 -8.71
C THR A 89 3.41 3.05 -7.85
N LEU A 90 4.59 3.24 -7.24
CA LEU A 90 4.91 4.46 -6.49
C LEU A 90 4.94 5.71 -7.39
N ASP A 91 5.52 5.60 -8.59
CA ASP A 91 5.57 6.72 -9.52
C ASP A 91 4.18 7.06 -10.05
N LYS A 92 3.37 6.04 -10.35
CA LYS A 92 1.96 6.21 -10.69
C LYS A 92 1.20 6.92 -9.57
N TYR A 93 1.37 6.52 -8.31
CA TYR A 93 0.73 7.21 -7.18
C TYR A 93 1.19 8.67 -7.05
N LYS A 94 2.51 8.93 -7.14
CA LYS A 94 3.07 10.29 -7.07
C LYS A 94 2.49 11.20 -8.16
N LYS A 95 2.35 10.68 -9.38
CA LYS A 95 1.76 11.42 -10.49
C LYS A 95 0.27 11.60 -10.29
N SER A 96 -0.48 10.52 -10.04
CA SER A 96 -1.91 10.56 -9.73
C SER A 96 -2.19 11.62 -8.65
N LYS A 97 -1.47 11.62 -7.54
CA LYS A 97 -1.69 12.59 -6.46
C LYS A 97 -1.46 14.04 -6.87
N ARG A 98 -0.45 14.32 -7.71
CA ARG A 98 -0.25 15.67 -8.27
C ARG A 98 -1.40 16.09 -9.19
N LEU A 99 -2.04 15.14 -9.86
CA LEU A 99 -3.17 15.40 -10.74
C LEU A 99 -4.49 15.56 -9.99
N PHE A 100 -4.72 14.72 -8.97
CA PHE A 100 -6.02 14.59 -8.31
C PHE A 100 -6.17 15.42 -7.05
N THR A 101 -5.07 15.93 -6.50
CA THR A 101 -5.08 16.54 -5.17
C THR A 101 -4.32 17.85 -5.14
N LYS A 102 -4.77 18.76 -4.28
CA LYS A 102 -4.03 19.97 -3.93
C LYS A 102 -2.83 19.70 -3.01
N ASN A 103 -2.67 18.46 -2.54
CA ASN A 103 -1.63 18.05 -1.61
C ASN A 103 -0.49 17.34 -2.33
N HIS A 104 0.72 17.86 -2.18
CA HIS A 104 1.90 17.19 -2.74
C HIS A 104 2.37 16.02 -1.86
N TRP A 105 3.10 15.10 -2.47
CA TRP A 105 3.77 14.00 -1.77
C TRP A 105 4.87 14.56 -0.89
N ASN A 106 4.82 14.32 0.42
CA ASN A 106 5.86 14.70 1.37
C ASN A 106 6.46 13.46 2.05
N ARG A 107 7.65 13.03 1.60
CA ARG A 107 8.32 11.81 2.08
C ARG A 107 8.57 11.79 3.59
N SER A 108 8.66 12.95 4.24
CA SER A 108 8.97 13.02 5.66
C SER A 108 7.75 12.86 6.58
N LEU A 109 6.53 12.82 6.03
CA LEU A 109 5.30 12.76 6.82
C LEU A 109 4.50 11.49 6.53
N SER A 110 3.83 10.99 7.56
CA SER A 110 2.76 9.99 7.41
C SER A 110 1.61 10.59 6.58
N PRO A 111 0.94 9.80 5.70
CA PRO A 111 1.11 8.36 5.49
C PRO A 111 2.23 7.97 4.51
N TYR A 112 2.91 8.93 3.87
CA TYR A 112 3.86 8.67 2.79
C TYR A 112 5.16 8.01 3.24
N LYS A 113 5.68 8.44 4.39
CA LYS A 113 6.86 7.80 5.01
C LYS A 113 6.56 6.33 5.28
N ASP A 114 5.42 6.06 5.89
CA ASP A 114 5.00 4.72 6.27
C ASP A 114 4.76 3.82 5.04
N PHE A 115 4.23 4.38 3.96
CA PHE A 115 4.13 3.68 2.68
C PHE A 115 5.49 3.29 2.09
N GLU A 116 6.48 4.19 2.14
CA GLU A 116 7.82 3.87 1.64
C GLU A 116 8.46 2.75 2.49
N ILE A 117 8.30 2.79 3.82
CA ILE A 117 8.74 1.71 4.73
C ILE A 117 8.04 0.39 4.37
N LEU A 118 6.70 0.39 4.25
CA LEU A 118 5.90 -0.79 3.90
C LEU A 118 6.38 -1.43 2.60
N ARG A 119 6.55 -0.62 1.55
CA ARG A 119 7.04 -1.07 0.24
C ARG A 119 8.45 -1.66 0.32
N ASN A 120 9.36 -0.98 1.00
CA ASN A 120 10.76 -1.39 1.08
C ASN A 120 10.91 -2.71 1.88
N LEU A 121 10.12 -2.88 2.94
CA LEU A 121 10.07 -4.13 3.70
C LEU A 121 9.50 -5.28 2.86
N ARG A 122 8.36 -5.07 2.18
CA ARG A 122 7.80 -6.08 1.27
C ARG A 122 8.81 -6.50 0.20
N ASN A 123 9.52 -5.54 -0.40
CA ASN A 123 10.58 -5.85 -1.36
C ASN A 123 11.74 -6.61 -0.74
N SER A 124 12.10 -6.29 0.51
CA SER A 124 13.17 -6.98 1.24
C SER A 124 12.80 -8.43 1.55
N VAL A 125 11.53 -8.71 1.90
CA VAL A 125 11.03 -10.09 2.09
C VAL A 125 11.09 -10.89 0.79
N ILE A 126 10.68 -10.30 -0.34
CA ILE A 126 10.47 -11.05 -1.60
C ILE A 126 11.75 -11.19 -2.43
N HIS A 127 12.59 -10.16 -2.46
CA HIS A 127 13.67 -10.04 -3.45
C HIS A 127 15.08 -10.20 -2.89
N ARG A 128 15.28 -10.17 -1.57
CA ARG A 128 16.62 -10.34 -1.00
C ARG A 128 17.00 -11.83 -0.92
N PRO A 129 18.32 -12.12 -0.97
CA PRO A 129 18.83 -13.44 -0.58
C PRO A 129 18.43 -13.80 0.86
N PRO A 130 18.52 -15.08 1.23
CA PRO A 130 18.29 -15.50 2.61
C PRO A 130 19.19 -14.74 3.59
N GLU A 131 18.66 -14.49 4.80
CA GLU A 131 19.48 -13.95 5.87
C GLU A 131 20.50 -15.00 6.35
N VAL A 132 21.76 -14.58 6.48
CA VAL A 132 22.85 -15.42 6.98
C VAL A 132 23.61 -14.65 8.04
N ILE A 133 23.44 -15.06 9.30
CA ILE A 133 24.11 -14.45 10.45
C ILE A 133 25.36 -15.28 10.79
N LYS A 134 26.52 -14.63 10.79
CA LYS A 134 27.80 -15.22 11.15
C LYS A 134 28.19 -14.81 12.56
N GLY A 135 28.55 -15.81 13.34
CA GLY A 135 29.08 -15.66 14.68
C GLY A 135 30.59 -15.84 14.72
N GLU A 136 31.30 -14.90 15.31
CA GLU A 136 32.76 -14.99 15.50
C GLU A 136 33.10 -14.76 16.98
N MET A 137 33.94 -15.63 17.54
CA MET A 137 34.47 -15.51 18.89
C MET A 137 35.99 -15.52 18.85
N ILE A 138 36.61 -14.48 19.43
CA ILE A 138 38.06 -14.45 19.61
C ILE A 138 38.38 -15.19 20.91
N ILE A 139 39.11 -16.31 20.81
CA ILE A 139 39.53 -17.10 21.96
C ILE A 139 40.38 -16.21 22.89
N GLY A 140 39.97 -16.10 24.15
CA GLY A 140 40.62 -15.26 25.16
C GLY A 140 39.96 -13.90 25.40
N GLU A 141 39.11 -13.41 24.50
CA GLU A 141 38.35 -12.15 24.70
C GLU A 141 36.95 -12.38 25.28
N GLY A 142 36.40 -13.59 25.13
CA GLY A 142 35.09 -13.96 25.68
C GLY A 142 33.89 -13.24 25.04
N LEU A 143 34.11 -12.44 24.00
CA LEU A 143 33.08 -11.70 23.29
C LEU A 143 32.73 -12.38 21.97
N TYR A 144 31.44 -12.68 21.80
CA TYR A 144 30.88 -13.21 20.56
C TYR A 144 30.31 -12.06 19.72
N LYS A 145 30.81 -11.89 18.50
CA LYS A 145 30.36 -10.86 17.56
C LYS A 145 29.51 -11.50 16.48
N TYR A 146 28.37 -10.87 16.18
CA TYR A 146 27.48 -11.30 15.12
C TYR A 146 27.53 -10.30 13.98
N THR A 147 27.63 -10.81 12.74
CA THR A 147 27.56 -10.00 11.53
C THR A 147 26.63 -10.66 10.53
N SER A 148 25.79 -9.88 9.87
CA SER A 148 25.00 -10.37 8.75
C SER A 148 25.87 -10.40 7.50
N MET A 149 25.86 -11.51 6.77
CA MET A 149 26.58 -11.64 5.50
C MET A 149 25.94 -10.80 4.39
N TYR A 150 24.62 -10.60 4.46
CA TYR A 150 23.86 -9.81 3.50
C TYR A 150 23.22 -8.61 4.19
N GLU A 151 22.95 -7.55 3.41
CA GLU A 151 22.31 -6.34 3.91
C GLU A 151 20.92 -6.66 4.46
N ARG A 152 20.64 -6.18 5.67
CA ARG A 152 19.31 -6.16 6.31
C ARG A 152 18.60 -4.83 6.02
N PRO A 153 17.27 -4.75 6.09
CA PRO A 153 16.56 -3.48 5.93
C PRO A 153 16.67 -2.62 7.21
N GLU A 154 17.89 -2.29 7.63
CA GLU A 154 18.18 -1.69 8.93
C GLU A 154 17.51 -0.32 9.11
N ASP A 155 17.47 0.50 8.05
CA ASP A 155 16.82 1.81 8.09
C ASP A 155 15.31 1.66 8.38
N GLU A 156 14.64 0.75 7.70
CA GLU A 156 13.22 0.47 7.94
C GLU A 156 12.97 -0.13 9.33
N LEU A 157 13.83 -1.06 9.78
CA LEU A 157 13.70 -1.67 11.11
C LEU A 157 13.91 -0.62 12.21
N MET A 158 14.90 0.26 12.08
CA MET A 158 15.13 1.34 13.04
C MET A 158 13.93 2.29 13.12
N GLU A 159 13.36 2.66 11.98
CA GLU A 159 12.15 3.49 11.94
C GLU A 159 10.95 2.81 12.63
N LEU A 160 10.70 1.53 12.34
CA LEU A 160 9.66 0.76 13.02
C LEU A 160 9.89 0.64 14.53
N SER A 161 11.14 0.45 14.95
CA SER A 161 11.51 0.40 16.38
C SER A 161 11.27 1.75 17.05
N ASN A 162 11.61 2.87 16.39
CA ASN A 162 11.38 4.23 16.90
C ASN A 162 9.89 4.56 17.02
N LEU A 163 9.08 4.04 16.10
CA LEU A 163 7.60 4.10 16.17
C LEU A 163 7.03 3.12 17.21
N GLY A 164 7.87 2.28 17.82
CA GLY A 164 7.50 1.25 18.78
C GLY A 164 6.69 0.11 18.17
N ILE A 165 6.67 -0.04 16.84
CA ILE A 165 5.92 -1.08 16.13
C ILE A 165 6.57 -2.46 16.34
N ILE A 166 7.90 -2.48 16.37
CA ILE A 166 8.70 -3.67 16.65
C ILE A 166 9.55 -3.47 17.92
N GLY A 167 10.11 -4.58 18.41
CA GLY A 167 11.03 -4.58 19.56
C GLY A 167 12.44 -4.12 19.20
N THR A 168 13.35 -4.24 20.17
CA THR A 168 14.77 -3.92 19.99
C THR A 168 15.42 -4.85 18.96
N ILE A 169 16.20 -4.26 18.05
CA ILE A 169 16.91 -5.00 17.00
C ILE A 169 18.13 -5.69 17.61
N GLN A 170 18.17 -7.02 17.54
CA GLN A 170 19.33 -7.82 17.94
C GLN A 170 20.09 -8.34 16.72
N ALA A 171 21.43 -8.34 16.79
CA ALA A 171 22.30 -8.73 15.68
C ALA A 171 22.38 -10.24 15.45
N ASN A 172 21.97 -11.05 16.43
CA ASN A 172 22.01 -12.51 16.41
C ASN A 172 20.66 -13.16 16.08
N GLU A 173 19.61 -12.37 15.86
CA GLU A 173 18.24 -12.83 15.58
C GLU A 173 17.84 -12.46 14.16
N SER A 174 16.93 -13.24 13.56
CA SER A 174 16.43 -12.91 12.23
C SER A 174 15.61 -11.64 12.26
N TRP A 175 15.79 -10.76 11.28
CA TRP A 175 14.94 -9.58 11.18
C TRP A 175 13.49 -9.91 10.85
N LEU A 176 13.21 -11.09 10.27
CA LEU A 176 11.85 -11.54 10.01
C LEU A 176 11.09 -11.75 11.33
N ASP A 177 11.75 -12.31 12.35
CA ASP A 177 11.14 -12.55 13.65
C ASP A 177 10.70 -11.23 14.32
N LEU A 178 11.43 -10.14 14.06
CA LEU A 178 11.09 -8.80 14.57
C LEU A 178 9.78 -8.25 14.00
N ILE A 179 9.45 -8.61 12.75
CA ILE A 179 8.24 -8.12 12.06
C ILE A 179 7.08 -9.12 12.14
N MET A 180 7.31 -10.35 12.57
CA MET A 180 6.26 -11.37 12.77
C MET A 180 5.48 -11.15 14.07
N THR A 181 4.90 -9.95 14.21
CA THR A 181 4.15 -9.54 15.41
C THR A 181 2.77 -8.99 15.05
N PRO A 182 1.78 -9.14 15.95
CA PRO A 182 0.43 -8.58 15.74
C PRO A 182 0.48 -7.07 15.49
N LYS A 183 1.29 -6.35 16.27
CA LYS A 183 1.44 -4.90 16.16
C LYS A 183 1.95 -4.45 14.78
N PHE A 184 2.89 -5.19 14.21
CA PHE A 184 3.37 -4.94 12.85
C PHE A 184 2.30 -5.25 11.80
N SER A 185 1.58 -6.36 11.95
CA SER A 185 0.51 -6.75 11.01
C SER A 185 -0.65 -5.72 10.98
N ASP A 186 -1.03 -5.20 12.15
CA ASP A 186 -2.02 -4.13 12.28
C ASP A 186 -1.51 -2.83 11.67
N TRP A 187 -0.25 -2.49 11.91
CA TRP A 187 0.37 -1.32 11.30
C TRP A 187 0.33 -1.39 9.77
N CYS A 188 0.62 -2.54 9.16
CA CYS A 188 0.55 -2.71 7.72
C CYS A 188 -0.85 -2.38 7.16
N CYS A 189 -1.90 -2.88 7.81
CA CYS A 189 -3.28 -2.62 7.42
C CYS A 189 -3.63 -1.12 7.58
N ASN A 190 -3.21 -0.51 8.69
CA ASN A 190 -3.46 0.91 8.96
C ASN A 190 -2.76 1.83 7.96
N VAL A 191 -1.56 1.47 7.48
CA VAL A 191 -0.87 2.20 6.40
C VAL A 191 -1.68 2.15 5.11
N ALA A 192 -2.26 0.99 4.77
CA ALA A 192 -3.08 0.87 3.58
C ALA A 192 -4.37 1.71 3.66
N GLU A 193 -5.09 1.65 4.78
CA GLU A 193 -6.22 2.53 5.06
C GLU A 193 -5.82 4.00 4.97
N GLY A 194 -4.76 4.40 5.68
CA GLY A 194 -4.31 5.78 5.74
C GLY A 194 -3.92 6.36 4.37
N ILE A 195 -3.30 5.57 3.49
CA ILE A 195 -2.96 6.01 2.12
C ILE A 195 -4.20 6.20 1.25
N ILE A 196 -5.17 5.28 1.34
CA ILE A 196 -6.42 5.33 0.57
C ILE A 196 -7.27 6.50 1.06
N ASP A 197 -7.49 6.62 2.36
CA ASP A 197 -8.27 7.70 2.97
C ASP A 197 -7.64 9.07 2.68
N ASN A 198 -6.31 9.19 2.78
CA ASN A 198 -5.61 10.41 2.42
C ASN A 198 -5.79 10.78 0.94
N PHE A 199 -5.77 9.79 0.04
CA PHE A 199 -6.00 10.03 -1.38
C PHE A 199 -7.42 10.52 -1.64
N LEU A 200 -8.42 9.78 -1.15
CA LEU A 200 -9.84 10.07 -1.36
C LEU A 200 -10.27 11.41 -0.74
N SER A 201 -9.81 11.70 0.48
CA SER A 201 -10.11 12.97 1.16
C SER A 201 -9.50 14.18 0.46
N SER A 202 -8.37 13.99 -0.23
CA SER A 202 -7.65 15.07 -0.93
C SER A 202 -8.16 15.32 -2.36
N LEU A 203 -9.15 14.55 -2.83
CA LEU A 203 -9.82 14.81 -4.10
C LEU A 203 -10.58 16.14 -4.07
N HIS A 204 -10.68 16.77 -5.25
CA HIS A 204 -11.51 17.96 -5.45
C HIS A 204 -12.98 17.66 -5.16
N GLU A 205 -13.68 18.59 -4.50
CA GLU A 205 -15.10 18.45 -4.18
C GLU A 205 -15.94 18.32 -5.46
N GLY A 206 -16.97 17.47 -5.38
CA GLY A 206 -17.91 17.24 -6.46
C GLY A 206 -18.24 15.76 -6.65
N ARG A 207 -19.10 15.49 -7.64
CA ARG A 207 -19.65 14.16 -7.90
C ARG A 207 -18.57 13.08 -8.10
N PHE A 208 -17.43 13.45 -8.68
CA PHE A 208 -16.30 12.54 -8.85
C PHE A 208 -15.79 12.00 -7.51
N LYS A 209 -15.59 12.89 -6.52
CA LYS A 209 -15.15 12.51 -5.18
C LYS A 209 -16.16 11.62 -4.48
N ASP A 210 -17.45 11.98 -4.56
CA ASP A 210 -18.53 11.21 -3.93
C ASP A 210 -18.55 9.76 -4.44
N GLN A 211 -18.49 9.57 -5.77
CA GLN A 211 -18.49 8.25 -6.39
C GLN A 211 -17.21 7.47 -6.08
N MET A 212 -16.06 8.13 -6.06
CA MET A 212 -14.79 7.50 -5.66
C MET A 212 -14.83 7.02 -4.21
N ILE A 213 -15.37 7.81 -3.29
CA ILE A 213 -15.49 7.42 -1.88
C ILE A 213 -16.44 6.23 -1.72
N GLU A 214 -17.62 6.28 -2.33
CA GLU A 214 -18.61 5.18 -2.28
C GLU A 214 -17.99 3.86 -2.78
N GLN A 215 -17.25 3.90 -3.88
CA GLN A 215 -16.82 2.69 -4.56
C GLN A 215 -15.43 2.19 -4.14
N MET A 216 -14.55 3.09 -3.69
CA MET A 216 -13.13 2.79 -3.47
C MET A 216 -12.68 2.91 -2.02
N SER A 217 -13.56 3.31 -1.09
CA SER A 217 -13.25 3.26 0.34
C SER A 217 -13.14 1.81 0.82
N LEU A 218 -12.27 1.60 1.81
CA LEU A 218 -12.07 0.31 2.47
C LEU A 218 -13.08 0.05 3.59
N GLN A 219 -13.87 1.06 3.98
CA GLN A 219 -14.93 0.88 4.96
C GLN A 219 -16.05 0.05 4.33
N GLU A 220 -16.48 -0.99 5.04
CA GLU A 220 -17.72 -1.68 4.72
C GLU A 220 -18.87 -0.72 5.09
N ASP A 221 -19.77 -0.44 4.14
CA ASP A 221 -21.10 0.04 4.51
C ASP A 221 -21.68 -1.02 5.46
N GLY A 222 -21.93 -0.61 6.71
CA GLY A 222 -22.17 -1.51 7.85
C GLY A 222 -23.32 -2.49 7.71
#